data_AF-A0A5J1T038-F1
#
_entry.id   AF-A0A5J1T038-F1
#
_cell.length_a   1.000
_cell.length_b   1.000
_cell.length_c   1.000
_cell.angle_alpha   90.00
_cell.angle_beta   90.00
_cell.angle_gamma   90.00
#
_symmetry.space_group_name_H-M   'P 1'
#
loop_
_entity.id
_entity.type
_entity.pdbx_description
1 polymer ?
#
loop_
_entity_poly.entity_id
_entity_poly.type
_entity_poly.pdbx_seq_one_letter_code
_entity_poly.pdbx_strand_id
1 'polypeptide(L)'
;MEIFFTILIMTLVVSLSGVFTRVLPFQLPLPLMQIAIGALLAWPTFGLHVEFDPELFLVLFIPPLLFADGWKTPTREFLEHGREIFGLALALVLVTVVGIGFLIYWLVPGIPLIPAFALAAVLSPTDAVALSGIVGEGRIPKKIMGILQGEALMNDASGLVSLKFAVAVAMGTMVFTVGGATLEF
;
A
#
# COMPACT_ATOMS: atom_id res chain seq x y z
N MET A 1 -22.81 -11.52 -17.52
CA MET A 1 -22.14 -11.06 -18.76
C MET A 1 -21.32 -9.80 -18.52
N GLU A 2 -21.83 -8.80 -17.79
CA GLU A 2 -21.08 -7.56 -17.49
C GLU A 2 -19.76 -7.80 -16.73
N ILE A 3 -19.77 -8.60 -15.66
CA ILE A 3 -18.55 -8.96 -14.89
C ILE A 3 -17.47 -9.56 -15.80
N PHE A 4 -17.86 -10.42 -16.75
CA PHE A 4 -16.92 -11.02 -17.70
C PHE A 4 -16.26 -9.97 -18.60
N PHE A 5 -17.05 -9.04 -19.15
CA PHE A 5 -16.51 -7.94 -19.95
C PHE A 5 -15.61 -7.03 -19.12
N THR A 6 -15.97 -6.71 -17.88
CA THR A 6 -15.15 -5.91 -16.97
C THR A 6 -13.79 -6.57 -16.70
N ILE A 7 -13.78 -7.85 -16.35
CA ILE A 7 -12.54 -8.62 -16.13
C ILE A 7 -11.70 -8.65 -17.40
N LEU A 8 -12.32 -8.87 -18.56
CA LEU A 8 -11.63 -8.92 -19.85
C LEU A 8 -11.00 -7.57 -20.20
N ILE A 9 -11.74 -6.47 -20.07
CA ILE A 9 -11.27 -5.11 -20.30
C ILE A 9 -10.11 -4.79 -19.35
N MET A 10 -10.26 -5.05 -18.05
CA MET A 10 -9.21 -4.80 -17.05
C MET A 10 -7.95 -5.59 -17.35
N THR A 11 -8.07 -6.88 -17.66
CA THR A 11 -6.91 -7.74 -18.00
C THR A 11 -6.23 -7.26 -19.26
N LEU A 12 -6.99 -6.89 -20.30
CA LEU A 12 -6.47 -6.38 -21.56
C LEU A 12 -5.73 -5.05 -21.34
N VAL A 13 -6.34 -4.13 -20.61
CA VAL A 13 -5.78 -2.80 -20.32
C VAL A 13 -4.49 -2.92 -19.52
N VAL A 14 -4.48 -3.74 -18.46
CA VAL A 14 -3.27 -3.97 -17.66
C VAL A 14 -2.16 -4.57 -18.52
N SER A 15 -2.48 -5.56 -19.36
CA SER A 15 -1.50 -6.19 -20.26
C SER A 15 -0.94 -5.21 -21.30
N LEU A 16 -1.82 -4.44 -21.95
CA LEU A 16 -1.44 -3.45 -22.95
C LEU A 16 -0.64 -2.30 -22.35
N SER A 17 -0.97 -1.85 -21.13
CA SER A 17 -0.23 -0.79 -20.44
C SER A 17 1.24 -1.17 -20.25
N GLY A 18 1.53 -2.42 -19.89
CA GLY A 18 2.90 -2.92 -19.73
C GLY A 18 3.69 -3.01 -21.03
N VAL A 19 3.03 -3.29 -22.15
CA VAL A 19 3.65 -3.23 -23.48
C VAL A 19 3.91 -1.78 -23.88
N PHE A 20 2.93 -0.91 -23.67
CA PHE A 20 3.00 0.49 -24.05
C PHE A 20 4.12 1.25 -23.34
N THR A 21 4.31 1.01 -22.03
CA THR A 21 5.42 1.61 -21.27
C THR A 21 6.80 1.15 -21.74
N ARG A 22 6.92 -0.02 -22.39
CA ARG A 22 8.19 -0.49 -22.97
C ARG A 22 8.48 0.12 -24.34
N VAL A 23 7.44 0.53 -25.08
CA VAL A 23 7.57 1.09 -26.44
C VAL A 23 7.74 2.61 -26.42
N LEU A 24 7.27 3.27 -25.37
CA LEU A 24 7.41 4.72 -25.23
C LEU A 24 8.88 5.15 -25.12
N PRO A 25 9.28 6.26 -25.77
CA PRO A 25 10.64 6.80 -25.69
C PRO A 25 10.96 7.45 -24.33
N PHE A 26 9.98 7.56 -23.43
CA PHE A 26 10.13 8.14 -22.10
C PHE A 26 9.79 7.09 -21.03
N GLN A 27 10.59 7.02 -19.96
CA GLN A 27 10.41 6.08 -18.85
C GLN A 27 9.29 6.56 -17.91
N LEU A 28 8.04 6.23 -18.24
CA LEU A 28 6.91 6.46 -17.35
C LEU A 28 6.73 5.26 -16.41
N PRO A 29 6.65 5.48 -15.08
CA PRO A 29 6.40 4.42 -14.11
C PRO A 29 5.07 3.72 -14.37
N LEU A 30 5.09 2.39 -14.40
CA LEU A 30 3.90 1.55 -14.58
C LEU A 30 2.74 1.94 -13.64
N PRO A 31 2.95 2.17 -12.33
CA PRO A 31 1.84 2.51 -11.43
C PRO A 31 1.12 3.80 -11.83
N LEU A 32 1.85 4.84 -12.25
CA LEU A 32 1.26 6.11 -12.66
C LEU A 32 0.42 5.96 -13.94
N MET A 33 0.92 5.19 -14.90
CA MET A 33 0.17 4.89 -16.13
C MET A 33 -1.10 4.10 -15.84
N GLN A 34 -1.04 3.10 -14.96
CA GLN A 34 -2.20 2.29 -14.59
C GLN A 34 -3.25 3.10 -13.84
N ILE A 35 -2.85 3.97 -12.92
CA ILE A 35 -3.77 4.91 -12.23
C ILE A 35 -4.45 5.83 -13.25
N ALA A 36 -3.68 6.41 -14.18
CA ALA A 36 -4.24 7.31 -15.19
C ALA A 36 -5.24 6.59 -16.11
N ILE A 37 -4.90 5.40 -16.60
CA ILE A 37 -5.81 4.63 -17.47
C ILE A 37 -7.04 4.18 -16.68
N GLY A 38 -6.88 3.71 -15.44
CA GLY A 38 -8.00 3.34 -14.58
C GLY A 38 -8.95 4.50 -14.33
N ALA A 39 -8.42 5.70 -14.05
CA ALA A 39 -9.21 6.92 -13.88
C ALA A 39 -9.94 7.35 -15.16
N LEU A 40 -9.32 7.17 -16.34
CA LEU A 40 -9.96 7.43 -17.63
C LEU A 40 -11.10 6.44 -17.90
N LEU A 41 -10.92 5.16 -17.59
CA LEU A 41 -11.95 4.13 -17.78
C LEU A 41 -13.13 4.32 -16.82
N ALA A 42 -12.86 4.72 -15.58
CA ALA A 42 -13.87 5.03 -14.58
C ALA A 42 -14.56 6.40 -14.81
N TRP A 43 -14.13 7.16 -15.83
CA TRP A 43 -14.73 8.45 -16.12
C TRP A 43 -16.21 8.29 -16.50
N PRO A 44 -17.12 9.20 -16.08
CA PRO A 44 -18.57 9.01 -16.23
C PRO A 44 -19.03 8.70 -17.66
N THR A 45 -18.29 9.15 -18.68
CA THR A 45 -18.62 8.92 -20.10
C THR A 45 -18.33 7.49 -20.57
N PHE A 46 -17.38 6.78 -19.95
CA PHE A 46 -17.01 5.42 -20.33
C PHE A 46 -17.81 4.36 -19.56
N GLY A 47 -18.45 4.74 -18.45
CA GLY A 47 -19.45 3.93 -17.77
C GLY A 47 -18.92 2.72 -17.02
N LEU A 48 -17.60 2.47 -17.01
CA LEU A 48 -17.01 1.33 -16.31
C LEU A 48 -16.90 1.63 -14.81
N HIS A 49 -17.96 1.30 -14.08
CA HIS A 49 -17.99 1.42 -12.62
C HIS A 49 -17.86 0.03 -12.00
N VAL A 50 -16.76 -0.18 -11.28
CA VAL A 50 -16.55 -1.37 -10.47
C VAL A 50 -16.86 -0.98 -9.03
N GLU A 51 -17.84 -1.65 -8.43
CA GLU A 51 -18.13 -1.46 -7.02
C GLU A 51 -16.95 -2.02 -6.21
N PHE A 52 -16.27 -1.13 -5.49
CA PHE A 52 -15.11 -1.49 -4.69
C PHE A 52 -15.58 -1.99 -3.33
N ASP A 53 -15.38 -3.28 -3.07
CA ASP A 53 -15.58 -3.88 -1.75
C ASP A 53 -14.23 -3.95 -1.02
N PRO A 54 -14.01 -3.11 0.02
CA PRO A 54 -12.76 -3.07 0.75
C PRO A 54 -12.48 -4.38 1.50
N GLU A 55 -13.49 -5.07 2.00
CA GLU A 55 -13.30 -6.31 2.76
C GLU A 55 -12.84 -7.44 1.84
N LEU A 56 -13.49 -7.59 0.69
CA LEU A 56 -13.05 -8.53 -0.34
C LEU A 56 -11.66 -8.18 -0.84
N PHE A 57 -11.35 -6.89 -1.04
CA PHE A 57 -10.02 -6.48 -1.49
C PHE A 57 -8.93 -6.85 -0.46
N LEU A 58 -9.17 -6.53 0.81
CA LEU A 58 -8.26 -6.83 1.91
C LEU A 58 -8.06 -8.33 2.12
N VAL A 59 -9.04 -9.18 1.85
CA VAL A 59 -8.92 -10.64 2.01
C VAL A 59 -8.30 -11.31 0.78
N LEU A 60 -8.71 -10.88 -0.42
CA LEU A 60 -8.33 -11.55 -1.67
C LEU A 60 -6.93 -11.14 -2.16
N PHE A 61 -6.53 -9.88 -1.97
CA PHE A 61 -5.29 -9.36 -2.55
C PHE A 61 -4.17 -9.20 -1.52
N ILE A 62 -4.45 -8.63 -0.35
CA ILE A 62 -3.38 -8.27 0.59
C ILE A 62 -2.62 -9.50 1.13
N PRO A 63 -3.25 -10.58 1.64
CA PRO A 63 -2.50 -11.73 2.15
C PRO A 63 -1.68 -12.44 1.07
N PRO A 64 -2.21 -12.73 -0.14
CA PRO A 64 -1.39 -13.32 -1.20
C PRO A 64 -0.23 -12.43 -1.65
N LEU A 65 -0.41 -11.10 -1.71
CA LEU A 65 0.66 -10.16 -2.06
C LEU A 65 1.75 -10.14 -0.99
N LEU A 66 1.37 -9.97 0.28
CA LEU A 66 2.32 -10.00 1.41
C LEU A 66 3.05 -11.33 1.52
N PHE A 67 2.35 -12.45 1.25
CA PHE A 67 2.98 -13.77 1.22
C PHE A 67 4.00 -13.89 0.08
N ALA A 68 3.65 -13.43 -1.12
CA ALA A 68 4.54 -13.47 -2.28
C ALA A 68 5.78 -12.58 -2.07
N ASP A 69 5.63 -11.43 -1.43
CA ASP A 69 6.73 -10.51 -1.16
C ASP A 69 7.61 -11.00 0.01
N GLY A 70 7.01 -11.59 1.05
CA GLY A 70 7.72 -12.31 2.09
C GLY A 70 8.54 -13.49 1.55
N TRP A 71 8.02 -14.22 0.57
CA TRP A 71 8.73 -15.33 -0.06
C TRP A 71 9.95 -14.91 -0.88
N LYS A 72 9.87 -13.75 -1.55
CA LYS A 72 10.98 -13.20 -2.35
C LYS A 72 12.08 -12.56 -1.48
N THR A 73 11.76 -12.23 -0.24
CA THR A 73 12.67 -11.53 0.67
C THR A 73 13.78 -12.48 1.14
N PRO A 74 15.07 -12.13 0.97
CA PRO A 74 16.18 -12.96 1.45
C PRO A 74 16.15 -13.07 2.99
N THR A 75 15.78 -14.25 3.50
CA THR A 75 15.66 -14.52 4.93
C THR A 75 16.95 -14.26 5.72
N ARG A 76 18.11 -14.44 5.09
CA ARG A 76 19.41 -14.18 5.71
C ARG A 76 19.66 -12.68 5.96
N GLU A 77 19.40 -11.83 4.99
CA GLU A 77 19.56 -10.37 5.15
C GLU A 77 18.54 -9.80 6.14
N PHE A 78 17.32 -10.36 6.13
CA PHE A 78 16.28 -10.04 7.10
C PHE A 78 16.68 -10.39 8.54
N LEU A 79 17.29 -11.55 8.77
CA LEU A 79 17.77 -11.97 10.10
C LEU A 79 19.00 -11.18 10.55
N GLU A 80 19.91 -10.84 9.64
CA GLU A 80 21.10 -10.04 9.93
C GLU A 80 20.74 -8.58 10.31
N HIS A 81 19.68 -8.02 9.74
CA HIS A 81 19.21 -6.64 9.98
C HIS A 81 17.88 -6.51 10.73
N GLY A 82 17.37 -7.62 11.30
CA GLY A 82 16.02 -7.69 11.84
C GLY A 82 15.69 -6.65 12.91
N ARG A 83 16.68 -6.23 13.71
CA ARG A 83 16.49 -5.21 14.74
C ARG A 83 16.31 -3.81 14.14
N GLU A 84 17.07 -3.45 13.13
CA GLU A 84 16.89 -2.18 12.40
C GLU A 84 15.55 -2.19 11.67
N ILE A 85 15.22 -3.29 11.00
CA ILE A 85 13.97 -3.45 10.26
C ILE A 85 12.76 -3.34 11.20
N PHE A 86 12.79 -4.03 12.36
CA PHE A 86 11.69 -3.97 13.32
C PHE A 86 11.55 -2.57 13.95
N GLY A 87 12.67 -1.93 14.28
CA GLY A 87 12.68 -0.56 14.80
C GLY A 87 12.12 0.45 13.80
N LEU A 88 12.54 0.38 12.54
CA LEU A 88 12.03 1.25 11.47
C LEU A 88 10.57 0.92 11.17
N ALA A 89 10.23 -0.33 10.87
CA ALA A 89 8.88 -0.71 10.47
C ALA A 89 7.82 -0.52 11.56
N LEU A 90 8.17 -0.62 12.83
CA LEU A 90 7.20 -0.39 13.92
C LEU A 90 7.21 1.07 14.38
N ALA A 91 8.37 1.60 14.76
CA ALA A 91 8.44 2.93 15.36
C ALA A 91 8.23 4.04 14.33
N LEU A 92 8.79 3.91 13.13
CA LEU A 92 8.59 4.92 12.07
C LEU A 92 7.11 4.97 11.69
N VAL A 93 6.46 3.82 11.54
CA VAL A 93 5.02 3.74 11.19
C VAL A 93 4.14 4.37 12.25
N LEU A 94 4.40 4.12 13.53
CA LEU A 94 3.64 4.77 14.59
C LEU A 94 3.87 6.29 14.58
N VAL A 95 5.11 6.73 14.36
CA VAL A 95 5.46 8.16 14.29
C VAL A 95 4.80 8.82 13.08
N THR A 96 4.81 8.20 11.90
CA THR A 96 4.17 8.72 10.69
C THR A 96 2.66 8.72 10.84
N VAL A 97 2.04 7.67 11.38
CA VAL A 97 0.60 7.63 11.63
C VAL A 97 0.18 8.75 12.57
N VAL A 98 0.88 8.92 13.69
CA VAL A 98 0.54 9.97 14.66
C VAL A 98 0.79 11.35 14.06
N GLY A 99 1.96 11.58 13.47
CA GLY A 99 2.34 12.88 12.90
C GLY A 99 1.45 13.29 11.72
N ILE A 100 1.31 12.41 10.73
CA ILE A 100 0.47 12.65 9.54
C ILE A 100 -1.01 12.68 9.93
N GLY A 101 -1.46 11.85 10.88
CA GLY A 101 -2.84 11.86 11.34
C GLY A 101 -3.24 13.18 12.00
N PHE A 102 -2.39 13.74 12.86
CA PHE A 102 -2.62 15.08 13.40
C PHE A 102 -2.53 16.16 12.33
N LEU A 103 -1.62 16.03 11.35
CA LEU A 103 -1.53 16.94 10.22
C LEU A 103 -2.83 16.94 9.38
N ILE A 104 -3.36 15.75 9.06
CA ILE A 104 -4.62 15.58 8.33
C ILE A 104 -5.78 16.18 9.13
N TYR A 105 -5.85 15.87 10.43
CA TYR A 105 -6.88 16.40 11.32
C TYR A 105 -6.87 17.93 11.35
N TRP A 106 -5.68 18.54 11.33
CA TRP A 106 -5.52 19.98 11.28
C TRP A 106 -5.86 20.58 9.90
N LEU A 107 -5.49 19.91 8.82
CA LEU A 107 -5.66 20.38 7.44
C LEU A 107 -7.11 20.25 6.93
N VAL A 108 -7.86 19.27 7.41
CA VAL A 108 -9.21 18.94 6.95
C VAL A 108 -10.23 19.24 8.06
N PRO A 109 -10.87 20.43 8.06
CA PRO A 109 -11.83 20.78 9.09
C PRO A 109 -13.01 19.80 9.13
N GLY A 110 -13.32 19.29 10.32
CA GLY A 110 -14.47 18.42 10.55
C GLY A 110 -14.20 16.92 10.38
N ILE A 111 -12.99 16.49 9.99
CA ILE A 111 -12.63 15.08 10.04
C ILE A 111 -12.47 14.63 11.50
N PRO A 112 -13.09 13.52 11.95
CA PRO A 112 -12.81 12.99 13.27
C PRO A 112 -11.37 12.44 13.35
N LEU A 113 -10.78 12.47 14.54
CA LEU A 113 -9.37 12.12 14.73
C LEU A 113 -9.05 10.67 14.34
N ILE A 114 -9.95 9.72 14.64
CA ILE A 114 -9.73 8.30 14.37
C ILE A 114 -9.68 8.01 12.85
N PRO A 115 -10.64 8.48 12.01
CA PRO A 115 -10.51 8.44 10.55
C PRO A 115 -9.25 9.12 10.01
N ALA A 116 -8.78 10.22 10.64
CA ALA A 116 -7.54 10.86 10.22
C ALA A 116 -6.31 9.96 10.48
N PHE A 117 -6.25 9.27 11.62
CA PHE A 117 -5.24 8.25 11.89
C PHE A 117 -5.38 7.03 10.97
N ALA A 118 -6.60 6.58 10.66
CA ALA A 118 -6.83 5.50 9.70
C ALA A 118 -6.28 5.87 8.31
N LEU A 119 -6.53 7.09 7.84
CA LEU A 119 -5.99 7.58 6.57
C LEU A 119 -4.45 7.68 6.62
N ALA A 120 -3.88 8.17 7.72
CA ALA A 120 -2.43 8.20 7.91
C ALA A 120 -1.81 6.79 7.92
N ALA A 121 -2.50 5.78 8.47
CA ALA A 121 -2.08 4.39 8.45
C ALA A 121 -2.08 3.78 7.04
N VAL A 122 -3.02 4.16 6.17
CA VAL A 122 -2.99 3.78 4.75
C VAL A 122 -1.84 4.44 4.00
N LEU A 123 -1.46 5.67 4.37
CA LEU A 123 -0.42 6.44 3.71
C LEU A 123 1.00 6.17 4.22
N SER A 124 1.14 5.51 5.38
CA SER A 124 2.45 5.24 6.00
C SER A 124 3.29 4.21 5.23
N PRO A 125 2.73 3.12 4.67
CA PRO A 125 3.50 2.14 3.94
C PRO A 125 4.19 2.68 2.69
N THR A 126 5.46 2.33 2.52
CA THR A 126 6.32 2.78 1.41
C THR A 126 6.53 1.65 0.42
N ASP A 127 6.17 1.84 -0.84
CA ASP A 127 6.33 0.83 -1.89
C ASP A 127 7.69 0.94 -2.60
N ALA A 128 8.60 0.00 -2.30
CA ALA A 128 9.91 -0.10 -2.93
C ALA A 128 9.84 -0.44 -4.44
N VAL A 129 8.80 -1.16 -4.88
CA VAL A 129 8.58 -1.51 -6.29
C VAL A 129 8.20 -0.25 -7.07
N ALA A 130 7.26 0.55 -6.55
CA ALA A 130 6.89 1.83 -7.16
C ALA A 130 8.10 2.78 -7.25
N LEU A 131 8.91 2.89 -6.18
CA LEU A 131 10.14 3.68 -6.20
C LEU A 131 11.11 3.22 -7.28
N SER A 132 11.32 1.91 -7.42
CA SER A 132 12.21 1.35 -8.44
C SER A 132 11.75 1.68 -9.87
N GLY A 133 10.43 1.69 -10.11
CA GLY A 133 9.83 2.09 -11.37
C GLY A 133 9.97 3.58 -11.70
N ILE A 134 10.11 4.44 -10.69
CA ILE A 134 10.34 5.89 -10.84
C ILE A 134 11.81 6.21 -11.06
N VAL A 135 12.70 5.64 -10.24
CA VAL A 135 14.13 5.95 -10.28
C VAL A 135 14.82 5.26 -11.47
N GLY A 136 14.29 4.13 -11.93
CA GLY A 136 14.79 3.35 -13.05
C GLY A 136 15.59 2.12 -12.59
N GLU A 137 15.34 0.99 -13.26
CA GLU A 137 16.02 -0.28 -12.98
C GLU A 137 17.56 -0.14 -13.12
N GLY A 138 18.30 -0.63 -12.13
CA GLY A 138 19.76 -0.65 -12.15
C GLY A 138 20.47 0.60 -11.61
N ARG A 139 19.75 1.68 -11.27
CA ARG A 139 20.35 2.85 -10.61
C ARG A 139 20.56 2.69 -9.10
N ILE A 140 19.81 1.80 -8.47
CA ILE A 140 19.91 1.51 -7.03
C ILE A 140 20.75 0.24 -6.84
N PRO A 141 21.82 0.28 -6.02
CA PRO A 141 22.62 -0.91 -5.70
C PRO A 141 21.76 -2.05 -5.12
N LYS A 142 22.04 -3.30 -5.53
CA LYS A 142 21.27 -4.49 -5.11
C LYS A 142 21.10 -4.61 -3.58
N LYS A 143 22.16 -4.26 -2.83
CA LYS A 143 22.14 -4.27 -1.36
C LYS A 143 21.14 -3.26 -0.78
N ILE A 144 21.10 -2.06 -1.34
CA ILE A 144 20.16 -1.01 -0.91
C ILE A 144 18.72 -1.40 -1.28
N MET A 145 18.54 -1.98 -2.48
CA MET A 145 17.22 -2.49 -2.90
C MET A 145 16.70 -3.59 -1.96
N GLY A 146 17.54 -4.53 -1.54
CA GLY A 146 17.14 -5.58 -0.59
C GLY A 146 16.68 -5.02 0.77
N ILE A 147 17.38 -4.00 1.28
CA ILE A 147 16.99 -3.30 2.51
C ILE A 147 15.65 -2.58 2.33
N LEU A 148 15.48 -1.82 1.24
CA LEU A 148 14.22 -1.14 0.94
C LEU A 148 13.04 -2.10 0.79
N GLN A 149 13.25 -3.25 0.16
CA GLN A 149 12.22 -4.28 0.04
C GLN A 149 11.85 -4.91 1.39
N GLY A 150 12.85 -5.17 2.25
CA GLY A 150 12.62 -5.67 3.61
C GLY A 150 11.90 -4.65 4.50
N GLU A 151 12.25 -3.38 4.39
CA GLU A 151 11.57 -2.27 5.08
C GLU A 151 10.12 -2.13 4.61
N ALA A 152 9.90 -2.07 3.29
CA ALA A 152 8.57 -1.97 2.68
C ALA A 152 7.63 -3.09 3.15
N LEU A 153 8.10 -4.34 3.13
CA LEU A 153 7.31 -5.49 3.58
C LEU A 153 6.83 -5.37 5.04
N MET A 154 7.73 -4.94 5.93
CA MET A 154 7.41 -4.84 7.36
C MET A 154 6.56 -3.59 7.66
N ASN A 155 6.78 -2.51 6.90
CA ASN A 155 5.96 -1.30 6.96
C ASN A 155 4.53 -1.58 6.46
N ASP A 156 4.35 -2.33 5.37
CA ASP A 156 3.03 -2.76 4.87
C ASP A 156 2.23 -3.53 5.94
N ALA A 157 2.88 -4.48 6.61
CA ALA A 157 2.25 -5.25 7.70
C ALA A 157 1.86 -4.33 8.87
N SER A 158 2.78 -3.46 9.30
CA SER A 158 2.56 -2.56 10.44
C SER A 158 1.48 -1.49 10.15
N GLY A 159 1.44 -0.98 8.92
CA GLY A 159 0.40 -0.06 8.45
C GLY A 159 -0.97 -0.72 8.36
N LEU A 160 -1.04 -1.97 7.87
CA LEU A 160 -2.30 -2.73 7.83
C LEU A 160 -2.84 -3.01 9.24
N VAL A 161 -1.98 -3.38 10.19
CA VAL A 161 -2.37 -3.58 11.59
C VAL A 161 -2.87 -2.26 12.19
N SER A 162 -2.13 -1.16 12.00
CA SER A 162 -2.53 0.18 12.44
C SER A 162 -3.89 0.61 11.86
N LEU A 163 -4.14 0.32 10.57
CA LEU A 163 -5.41 0.58 9.91
C LEU A 163 -6.55 -0.23 10.55
N LYS A 164 -6.35 -1.53 10.76
CA LYS A 164 -7.37 -2.39 11.40
C LYS A 164 -7.73 -1.90 12.79
N PHE A 165 -6.73 -1.50 13.59
CA PHE A 165 -6.97 -0.87 14.89
C PHE A 165 -7.78 0.41 14.78
N ALA A 166 -7.38 1.33 13.90
CA ALA A 166 -8.08 2.60 13.72
C ALA A 166 -9.55 2.39 13.28
N VAL A 167 -9.79 1.45 12.37
CA VAL A 167 -11.15 1.09 11.93
C VAL A 167 -11.95 0.44 13.07
N ALA A 168 -11.38 -0.51 13.81
CA ALA A 168 -12.06 -1.15 14.94
C ALA A 168 -12.44 -0.14 16.04
N VAL A 169 -11.55 0.79 16.36
CA VAL A 169 -11.83 1.87 17.30
C VAL A 169 -12.89 2.83 16.75
N ALA A 170 -12.86 3.16 15.46
CA ALA A 170 -13.86 4.01 14.81
C ALA A 170 -15.27 3.37 14.82
N MET A 171 -15.34 2.05 14.62
CA MET A 171 -16.60 1.28 14.65
C MET A 171 -17.10 1.02 16.07
N GLY A 172 -16.33 1.39 17.10
CA GLY A 172 -16.67 1.14 18.50
C GLY A 172 -16.60 -0.34 18.90
N THR A 173 -16.02 -1.20 18.08
CA THR A 173 -15.82 -2.63 18.39
C THR A 173 -14.64 -2.83 19.35
N MET A 174 -13.73 -1.86 19.44
CA MET A 174 -12.59 -1.86 20.35
C MET A 174 -12.47 -0.51 21.09
N VAL A 175 -12.22 -0.56 22.39
CA VAL A 175 -11.77 0.63 23.14
C VAL A 175 -10.26 0.72 23.01
N PHE A 176 -9.75 1.86 22.50
CA PHE A 176 -8.31 2.06 22.40
C PHE A 176 -7.67 1.96 23.79
N THR A 177 -6.87 0.91 23.99
CA THR A 177 -6.05 0.72 25.18
C THR A 177 -4.64 0.37 24.74
N VAL A 178 -3.64 0.95 25.41
CA VAL A 178 -2.22 0.71 25.11
C VAL A 178 -1.88 -0.78 25.22
N GLY A 179 -2.52 -1.49 26.16
CA GLY A 179 -2.36 -2.94 26.32
C GLY A 179 -2.95 -3.76 25.17
N GLY A 180 -4.14 -3.40 24.67
CA GLY A 180 -4.74 -4.08 23.51
C GLY A 180 -3.96 -3.84 22.22
N ALA A 181 -3.47 -2.61 22.03
CA ALA A 181 -2.61 -2.26 20.89
C ALA A 181 -1.28 -3.03 20.88
N THR A 182 -0.71 -3.35 22.04
CA THR A 182 0.57 -4.08 22.13
C THR A 182 0.42 -5.59 21.95
N LEU A 183 -0.77 -6.16 22.14
CA LEU A 183 -1.02 -7.60 22.07
C LEU A 183 -1.41 -8.12 20.68
N GLU A 184 -1.97 -7.28 19.80
CA GLU A 184 -2.23 -7.70 18.41
C GLU A 184 -1.12 -7.32 17.41
N PHE A 185 -0.15 -6.50 17.83
CA PHE A 185 1.09 -6.25 17.09
C PHE A 185 2.12 -7.36 17.34
#